data_AF-A0A1F5BGW9-F1
#
_entry.id   AF-A0A1F5BGW9-F1
#
_cell.length_a   1.000
_cell.length_b   1.000
_cell.length_c   1.000
_cell.angle_alpha   90.00
_cell.angle_beta   90.00
_cell.angle_gamma   90.00
#
_symmetry.space_group_name_H-M   'P 1'
#
loop_
_entity.id
_entity.type
_entity.pdbx_description
1 polymer ?
#
loop_
_entity_poly.entity_id
_entity_poly.type
_entity_poly.pdbx_seq_one_letter_code
_entity_poly.pdbx_strand_id
1 'polypeptide(L)'
;MKYLSNVKEITVTFRWLVILLLLLFLLYTPQGVTPVAYRWLFVLFLVFIISNTALSFVRADAFVKRKLNFYVFLADVFLISFTIYVIQGFDSDLFLIYFVVIFMATLGGTGLKRSLLIGLIAALLYFGFYLRNNPLSSLVSSYMLLRIPFFFLLAFLSTFSSEQLKGEMAARKKAEEKSELVLDQYKTLLQTIPDIIYELDARGQFTFLSDSVGQLGYVPHQLLGKHFSTIVHPEDLDNVSSAVVLARYKGKGAPGEGGGPKLFDERRTGNRMTKNLNVRLLLKTPPPDGPAFIFAEVHSSGKWSVDAPSGDRIFSGSIGIIRDMTENTLDKLAILRKNVALESINQELTSSLEGLKSSSPELSQTQAQMRQSVKLATRALADTGDGSEPAPSSPESEPPDKK
;
A
#
# COMPACT_ATOMS: atom_id res chain seq x y z
N MET A 1 -2.36 -4.97 23.66
CA MET A 1 -2.67 -4.19 24.88
C MET A 1 -1.87 -4.66 26.10
N LYS A 2 -1.90 -5.95 26.45
CA LYS A 2 -1.18 -6.51 27.62
C LYS A 2 0.35 -6.26 27.64
N TYR A 3 1.01 -6.29 26.48
CA TYR A 3 2.45 -5.97 26.40
C TYR A 3 2.76 -4.50 26.72
N LEU A 4 1.95 -3.57 26.19
CA LEU A 4 2.15 -2.12 26.39
C LEU A 4 1.89 -1.70 27.84
N SER A 5 0.89 -2.32 28.50
CA SER A 5 0.65 -2.10 29.93
C SER A 5 1.81 -2.60 30.77
N ASN A 6 2.36 -3.78 30.47
CA ASN A 6 3.49 -4.35 31.18
C ASN A 6 4.75 -3.46 31.06
N VAL A 7 5.02 -2.92 29.86
CA VAL A 7 6.18 -2.02 29.65
C VAL A 7 6.08 -0.75 30.50
N LYS A 8 4.89 -0.13 30.52
CA LYS A 8 4.62 1.03 31.38
C LYS A 8 4.80 0.68 32.86
N GLU A 9 4.17 -0.39 33.31
CA GLU A 9 4.22 -0.83 34.72
C GLU A 9 5.66 -1.11 35.17
N ILE A 10 6.45 -1.81 34.35
CA ILE A 10 7.87 -2.04 34.61
C ILE A 10 8.61 -0.71 34.72
N THR A 11 8.45 0.21 33.75
CA THR A 11 9.16 1.50 33.77
C THR A 11 8.82 2.32 35.02
N VAL A 12 7.54 2.46 35.34
CA VAL A 12 7.08 3.26 36.49
C VAL A 12 7.51 2.63 37.82
N THR A 13 7.45 1.30 37.94
CA THR A 13 7.85 0.57 39.15
C THR A 13 9.35 0.70 39.41
N PHE A 14 10.17 0.55 38.37
CA PHE A 14 11.61 0.73 38.52
C PHE A 14 11.99 2.18 38.83
N ARG A 15 11.28 3.18 38.27
CA ARG A 15 11.48 4.60 38.65
C ARG A 15 11.15 4.85 40.13
N TRP A 16 10.11 4.23 40.68
CA TRP A 16 9.87 4.28 42.13
C TRP A 16 11.02 3.70 42.94
N LEU A 17 11.63 2.61 42.46
CA LEU A 17 12.78 1.99 43.12
C LEU A 17 14.04 2.87 43.02
N VAL A 18 14.28 3.56 41.89
CA VAL A 18 15.32 4.61 41.78
C VAL A 18 15.08 5.71 42.82
N ILE A 19 13.86 6.25 42.88
CA ILE A 19 13.52 7.36 43.77
C ILE A 19 13.77 6.96 45.22
N LEU A 20 13.26 5.79 45.63
CA LEU A 20 13.46 5.25 46.97
C LEU A 20 14.96 5.13 47.29
N LEU A 21 15.72 4.55 46.37
CA LEU A 21 17.15 4.32 46.58
C LEU A 21 17.92 5.64 46.64
N LEU A 22 17.64 6.61 45.78
CA LEU A 22 18.26 7.94 45.83
C LEU A 22 17.91 8.69 47.13
N LEU A 23 16.70 8.51 47.66
CA LEU A 23 16.29 9.07 48.95
C LEU A 23 17.06 8.41 50.11
N LEU A 24 17.28 7.10 50.05
CA LEU A 24 18.17 6.40 50.99
C LEU A 24 19.62 6.92 50.88
N PHE A 25 20.12 7.16 49.67
CA PHE A 25 21.42 7.81 49.49
C PHE A 25 21.46 9.16 50.19
N LEU A 26 20.45 10.01 50.01
CA LEU A 26 20.37 11.31 50.69
C LEU A 26 20.40 11.18 52.21
N LEU A 27 19.66 10.22 52.77
CA LEU A 27 19.52 10.02 54.22
C LEU A 27 20.80 9.46 54.87
N TYR A 28 21.52 8.60 54.16
CA TYR A 28 22.75 7.96 54.65
C TYR A 28 24.04 8.64 54.16
N THR A 29 23.96 9.79 53.49
CA THR A 29 25.14 10.55 53.06
C THR A 29 25.87 11.13 54.28
N PRO A 30 27.19 10.93 54.43
CA PRO A 30 27.97 11.53 55.52
C PRO A 30 27.94 13.06 55.47
N GLN A 31 28.03 13.73 56.63
CA GLN A 31 27.84 15.18 56.78
C GLN A 31 28.83 16.00 55.93
N GLY A 32 28.43 16.33 54.70
CA GLY A 32 29.19 17.18 53.76
C GLY A 32 28.31 17.98 52.79
N VAL A 33 26.98 17.77 52.81
CA VAL A 33 26.03 18.47 51.95
C VAL A 33 25.55 19.75 52.65
N THR A 34 25.65 20.89 51.99
CA THR A 34 25.23 22.18 52.55
C THR A 34 23.70 22.22 52.75
N PRO A 35 23.16 22.98 53.74
CA PRO A 35 21.71 23.12 53.92
C PRO A 35 20.98 23.64 52.67
N VAL A 36 21.67 24.43 51.84
CA VAL A 36 21.13 24.92 50.56
C VAL A 36 21.01 23.77 49.56
N ALA A 37 22.02 22.90 49.46
CA ALA A 37 21.98 21.73 48.58
C ALA A 37 20.86 20.75 48.97
N TYR A 38 20.59 20.53 50.26
CA TYR A 38 19.45 19.73 50.72
C TYR A 38 18.10 20.27 50.22
N ARG A 39 17.91 21.60 50.20
CA ARG A 39 16.68 22.21 49.67
C ARG A 39 16.50 21.94 48.18
N TRP A 40 17.56 22.09 47.39
CA TRP A 40 17.52 21.81 45.95
C TRP A 40 17.28 20.32 45.66
N LEU A 41 17.93 19.43 46.40
CA LEU A 41 17.70 17.99 46.29
C LEU A 41 16.26 17.62 46.64
N PHE A 42 15.69 18.20 47.70
CA PHE A 42 14.29 17.97 48.07
C PHE A 42 13.31 18.40 46.96
N VAL A 43 13.51 19.59 46.38
CA VAL A 43 12.69 20.05 45.24
C VAL A 43 12.81 19.11 44.05
N LEU A 44 14.02 18.65 43.74
CA LEU A 44 14.28 17.73 42.64
C LEU A 44 13.65 16.35 42.87
N PHE A 45 13.68 15.81 44.10
CA PHE A 45 12.95 14.59 44.44
C PHE A 45 11.44 14.76 44.32
N LEU A 46 10.90 15.91 44.73
CA LEU A 46 9.48 16.21 44.57
C LEU A 46 9.08 16.24 43.08
N VAL A 47 9.90 16.87 42.23
CA VAL A 47 9.72 16.84 40.77
C VAL A 47 9.76 15.41 40.23
N PHE A 48 10.67 14.57 40.73
CA PHE A 48 10.78 13.18 40.29
C PHE A 48 9.55 12.35 40.67
N ILE A 49 9.05 12.52 41.91
CA ILE A 49 7.83 11.88 42.41
C ILE A 49 6.61 12.34 41.59
N ILE A 50 6.47 13.64 41.35
CA ILE A 50 5.37 14.19 40.54
C ILE A 50 5.44 13.65 39.11
N SER A 51 6.63 13.63 38.49
CA SER A 51 6.84 13.05 37.17
C SER A 51 6.40 11.59 37.12
N ASN A 52 6.79 10.78 38.09
CA ASN A 52 6.46 9.35 38.11
C ASN A 52 4.97 9.08 38.40
N THR A 53 4.38 9.91 39.26
CA THR A 53 2.94 9.89 39.54
C THR A 53 2.15 10.26 38.29
N ALA A 54 2.55 11.32 37.58
CA ALA A 54 1.93 11.72 36.33
C ALA A 54 2.00 10.62 35.26
N LEU A 55 3.14 9.95 35.10
CA LEU A 55 3.27 8.81 34.16
C LEU A 55 2.37 7.63 34.53
N SER A 56 2.06 7.45 35.81
CA SER A 56 1.09 6.43 36.26
C SER A 56 -0.32 6.69 35.71
N PHE A 57 -0.69 7.95 35.49
CA PHE A 57 -1.99 8.33 34.91
C PHE A 57 -1.99 8.38 33.38
N VAL A 58 -0.83 8.40 32.73
CA VAL A 58 -0.73 8.37 31.26
C VAL A 58 -1.24 7.03 30.74
N ARG A 59 -2.12 7.06 29.72
CA ARG A 59 -2.60 5.85 29.06
C ARG A 59 -1.43 5.10 28.39
N ALA A 60 -1.48 3.76 28.40
CA ALA A 60 -0.36 2.93 27.94
C ALA A 60 0.00 3.12 26.45
N ASP A 61 -0.97 3.50 25.61
CA ASP A 61 -0.80 3.86 24.20
C ASP A 61 -0.04 5.18 24.00
N ALA A 62 -0.30 6.17 24.87
CA ALA A 62 0.43 7.44 24.85
C ALA A 62 1.84 7.29 25.46
N PHE A 63 2.03 6.40 26.42
CA PHE A 63 3.33 6.13 27.07
C PHE A 63 4.37 5.58 26.08
N VAL A 64 3.94 4.67 25.21
CA VAL A 64 4.81 4.02 24.22
C VAL A 64 5.14 4.96 23.05
N LYS A 65 4.57 6.17 23.01
CA LYS A 65 5.00 7.15 22.00
C LYS A 65 6.45 7.56 22.25
N ARG A 66 7.31 7.28 21.27
CA ARG A 66 8.75 7.61 21.21
C ARG A 66 9.15 8.92 21.89
N LYS A 67 8.42 10.01 21.64
CA LYS A 67 8.74 11.33 22.21
C LYS A 67 8.72 11.28 23.73
N LEU A 68 7.65 10.76 24.34
CA LEU A 68 7.50 10.77 25.79
C LEU A 68 8.56 9.89 26.46
N ASN A 69 8.77 8.66 25.98
CA ASN A 69 9.73 7.73 26.56
C ASN A 69 11.18 8.24 26.48
N PHE A 70 11.57 8.82 25.34
CA PHE A 70 12.90 9.44 25.19
C PHE A 70 13.11 10.59 26.18
N TYR A 71 12.13 11.50 26.31
CA TYR A 71 12.24 12.61 27.26
C TYR A 71 12.25 12.14 28.71
N VAL A 72 11.49 11.09 29.05
CA VAL A 72 11.51 10.48 30.38
C VAL A 72 12.89 9.89 30.69
N PHE A 73 13.46 9.09 29.78
CA PHE A 73 14.79 8.52 29.95
C PHE A 73 15.87 9.60 30.08
N LEU A 74 15.84 10.62 29.22
CA LEU A 74 16.81 11.71 29.25
C LEU A 74 16.69 12.52 30.55
N ALA A 75 15.47 12.79 31.02
CA ALA A 75 15.23 13.44 32.30
C ALA A 75 15.74 12.59 33.47
N ASP A 76 15.55 11.27 33.44
CA ASP A 76 16.03 10.36 34.49
C ASP A 76 17.56 10.34 34.55
N VAL A 77 18.23 10.22 33.40
CA VAL A 77 19.71 10.28 33.33
C VAL A 77 20.21 11.61 33.87
N PHE A 78 19.62 12.72 33.45
CA PHE A 78 20.00 14.05 33.93
C PHE A 78 19.81 14.20 35.44
N LEU A 79 18.64 13.80 35.95
CA LEU A 79 18.26 13.96 37.35
C LEU A 79 19.10 13.08 38.26
N ILE A 80 19.37 11.83 37.88
CA ILE A 80 20.26 10.94 38.62
C ILE A 80 21.70 11.48 38.59
N SER A 81 22.20 11.90 37.43
CA SER A 81 23.54 12.48 37.29
C SER A 81 23.72 13.71 38.18
N PHE A 82 22.74 14.62 38.17
CA PHE A 82 22.74 15.82 38.99
C PHE A 82 22.67 15.50 40.49
N THR A 83 21.87 14.49 40.87
CA THR A 83 21.79 14.04 42.27
C THR A 83 23.12 13.49 42.76
N ILE A 84 23.78 12.62 41.98
CA ILE A 84 25.10 12.09 42.32
C ILE A 84 26.12 13.23 42.46
N TYR A 85 26.11 14.18 41.53
CA TYR A 85 27.01 15.33 41.53
C TYR A 85 26.85 16.17 42.80
N VAL A 86 25.62 16.49 43.22
CA VAL A 86 25.40 17.30 44.42
C VAL A 86 25.73 16.54 45.72
N ILE A 87 25.52 15.22 45.75
CA ILE A 87 25.76 14.40 46.95
C ILE A 87 27.25 14.09 47.15
N GLN A 88 27.99 13.76 46.07
CA GLN A 88 29.36 13.24 46.17
C GLN A 88 30.42 14.06 45.43
N GLY A 89 30.01 15.04 44.62
CA GLY A 89 30.93 15.80 43.77
C GLY A 89 31.38 15.05 42.51
N PHE A 90 32.04 15.79 41.60
CA PHE A 90 32.50 15.27 40.32
C PHE A 90 33.70 14.31 40.45
N ASP A 91 34.53 14.52 41.47
CA ASP A 91 35.73 13.71 41.73
C ASP A 91 35.41 12.36 42.38
N SER A 92 34.14 11.98 42.46
CA SER A 92 33.72 10.71 43.04
C SER A 92 33.86 9.56 42.04
N ASP A 93 34.50 8.47 42.48
CA ASP A 93 34.59 7.20 41.73
C ASP A 93 33.20 6.67 41.30
N LEU A 94 32.15 7.06 42.02
CA LEU A 94 30.77 6.70 41.72
C LEU A 94 30.27 7.31 40.40
N PHE A 95 30.60 8.57 40.10
CA PHE A 95 30.13 9.25 38.90
C PHE A 95 30.72 8.62 37.64
N LEU A 96 32.01 8.27 37.67
CA LEU A 96 32.67 7.56 36.57
C LEU A 96 32.01 6.20 36.30
N ILE A 97 31.78 5.41 37.36
CA ILE A 97 31.21 4.08 37.22
C ILE A 97 29.75 4.14 36.77
N TYR A 98 28.99 5.12 37.28
CA TYR A 98 27.66 5.44 36.79
C TYR A 98 27.64 5.70 35.27
N PHE A 99 28.55 6.54 34.79
CA PHE A 99 28.67 6.83 33.36
C PHE A 99 29.01 5.56 32.56
N VAL A 100 29.95 4.75 33.05
CA VAL A 100 30.32 3.47 32.42
C VAL A 100 29.13 2.50 32.37
N VAL A 101 28.29 2.44 33.40
CA VAL A 101 27.09 1.60 33.42
C VAL A 101 26.12 2.02 32.32
N ILE A 102 25.80 3.32 32.22
CA ILE A 102 24.90 3.84 31.17
C ILE A 102 25.50 3.58 29.79
N PHE A 103 26.79 3.87 29.60
CA PHE A 103 27.48 3.67 28.35
C PHE A 103 27.49 2.20 27.91
N MET A 104 27.85 1.28 28.82
CA MET A 104 27.79 -0.17 28.57
C MET A 104 26.37 -0.67 28.31
N ALA A 105 25.37 -0.12 29.00
CA ALA A 105 23.98 -0.51 28.83
C ALA A 105 23.38 0.00 27.50
N THR A 106 23.86 1.13 26.99
CA THR A 106 23.43 1.67 25.69
C THR A 106 24.13 0.97 24.52
N LEU A 107 25.45 0.78 24.59
CA LEU A 107 26.25 0.11 23.57
C LEU A 107 26.05 -1.40 23.54
N GLY A 108 25.94 -2.01 24.72
CA GLY A 108 25.65 -3.42 24.87
C GLY A 108 24.33 -3.78 24.17
N GLY A 109 24.34 -4.91 23.45
CA GLY A 109 23.10 -5.52 22.95
C GLY A 109 22.11 -5.86 24.07
N THR A 110 20.92 -6.32 23.68
CA THR A 110 19.72 -6.38 24.53
C THR A 110 19.69 -7.57 25.50
N GLY A 111 18.83 -7.49 26.53
CA GLY A 111 18.49 -8.62 27.41
C GLY A 111 18.87 -8.50 28.89
N LEU A 112 18.02 -9.10 29.74
CA LEU A 112 18.13 -9.10 31.21
C LEU A 112 19.50 -9.59 31.72
N LYS A 113 20.03 -10.69 31.14
CA LYS A 113 21.33 -11.27 31.55
C LYS A 113 22.48 -10.26 31.45
N ARG A 114 22.43 -9.38 30.44
CA ARG A 114 23.46 -8.36 30.24
C ARG A 114 23.36 -7.24 31.26
N SER A 115 22.15 -6.82 31.63
CA SER A 115 21.98 -5.84 32.71
C SER A 115 22.58 -6.30 34.03
N LEU A 116 22.43 -7.60 34.35
CA LEU A 116 23.05 -8.20 35.53
C LEU A 116 24.59 -8.24 35.42
N LEU A 117 25.12 -8.57 34.24
CA LEU A 117 26.56 -8.59 34.00
C LEU A 117 27.18 -7.19 34.10
N ILE A 118 26.53 -6.16 33.54
CA ILE A 118 26.96 -4.76 33.64
C ILE A 118 26.93 -4.29 35.10
N GLY A 119 25.85 -4.60 35.83
CA GLY A 119 25.73 -4.29 37.26
C GLY A 119 26.81 -4.96 38.10
N LEU A 120 27.10 -6.24 37.82
CA LEU A 120 28.15 -7.01 38.50
C LEU A 120 29.54 -6.42 38.22
N ILE A 121 29.86 -6.14 36.95
CA ILE A 121 31.15 -5.53 36.58
C ILE A 121 31.30 -4.17 37.24
N ALA A 122 30.25 -3.33 37.22
CA ALA A 122 30.28 -2.02 37.87
C ALA A 122 30.48 -2.12 39.40
N ALA A 123 29.82 -3.07 40.05
CA ALA A 123 30.00 -3.33 41.48
C ALA A 123 31.44 -3.80 41.80
N LEU A 124 32.02 -4.70 40.99
CA LEU A 124 33.39 -5.17 41.16
C LEU A 124 34.42 -4.07 40.90
N LEU A 125 34.23 -3.28 39.85
CA LEU A 125 35.07 -2.12 39.55
C LEU A 125 35.04 -1.12 40.71
N TYR A 126 33.85 -0.79 41.20
CA TYR A 126 33.69 0.13 42.32
C TYR A 126 34.34 -0.40 43.60
N PHE A 127 34.14 -1.68 43.90
CA PHE A 127 34.77 -2.34 45.05
C PHE A 127 36.30 -2.29 44.97
N GLY A 128 36.87 -2.54 43.78
CA GLY A 128 38.32 -2.45 43.54
C GLY A 128 38.87 -1.04 43.73
N PHE A 129 38.22 -0.01 43.17
CA PHE A 129 38.62 1.39 43.37
C PHE A 129 38.52 1.79 44.84
N TYR A 130 37.45 1.37 45.52
CA TYR A 130 37.24 1.68 46.93
C TYR A 130 38.34 1.11 47.82
N LEU A 131 38.72 -0.16 47.63
CA LEU A 131 39.78 -0.84 48.39
C LEU A 131 41.17 -0.23 48.20
N ARG A 132 41.42 0.41 47.06
CA ARG A 132 42.69 1.11 46.81
C ARG A 132 42.84 2.34 47.70
N ASN A 133 41.74 3.03 47.96
CA ASN A 133 41.73 4.33 48.64
C ASN A 133 41.29 4.23 50.11
N ASN A 134 40.67 3.12 50.53
CA ASN A 134 40.06 2.95 51.86
C ASN A 134 40.34 1.56 52.46
N PRO A 135 40.42 1.45 53.80
CA PRO A 135 40.62 0.16 54.48
C PRO A 135 39.38 -0.75 54.42
N LEU A 136 39.59 -2.06 54.57
CA LEU A 136 38.54 -3.09 54.53
C LEU A 136 37.43 -2.88 55.58
N SER A 137 37.75 -2.30 56.73
CA SER A 137 36.79 -2.06 57.82
C SER A 137 35.69 -1.06 57.45
N SER A 138 35.96 -0.17 56.50
CA SER A 138 35.00 0.84 56.03
C SER A 138 34.00 0.28 55.01
N LEU A 139 34.10 -1.00 54.64
CA LEU A 139 33.22 -1.64 53.64
C LEU A 139 31.77 -1.77 54.10
N VAL A 140 31.54 -1.93 55.40
CA VAL A 140 30.20 -2.17 55.97
C VAL A 140 29.45 -0.85 56.24
N SER A 141 29.96 0.26 55.72
CA SER A 141 29.27 1.54 55.82
C SER A 141 27.96 1.53 55.03
N SER A 142 26.87 2.06 55.63
CA SER A 142 25.53 2.03 55.04
C SER A 142 25.47 2.63 53.63
N TYR A 143 26.27 3.66 53.36
CA TYR A 143 26.32 4.33 52.04
C TYR A 143 27.01 3.49 50.96
N MET A 144 27.88 2.54 51.33
CA MET A 144 28.58 1.68 50.36
C MET A 144 27.67 0.55 49.89
N LEU A 145 26.94 -0.07 50.81
CA LEU A 145 26.03 -1.17 50.49
C LEU A 145 24.91 -0.74 49.52
N LEU A 146 24.46 0.52 49.59
CA LEU A 146 23.44 1.05 48.68
C LEU A 146 23.90 1.19 47.22
N ARG A 147 25.23 1.23 46.96
CA ARG A 147 25.78 1.37 45.59
C ARG A 147 25.62 0.11 44.76
N ILE A 148 25.66 -1.06 45.38
CA ILE A 148 25.49 -2.34 44.68
C ILE A 148 24.09 -2.41 44.05
N PRO A 149 22.96 -2.35 44.79
CA PRO A 149 21.63 -2.39 44.19
C PRO A 149 21.39 -1.21 43.25
N PHE A 150 22.05 -0.07 43.46
CA PHE A 150 21.99 1.07 42.55
C PHE A 150 22.52 0.73 41.16
N PHE A 151 23.71 0.13 41.06
CA PHE A 151 24.30 -0.22 39.77
C PHE A 151 23.46 -1.26 39.01
N PHE A 152 22.94 -2.27 39.71
CA PHE A 152 22.05 -3.25 39.09
C PHE A 152 20.77 -2.61 38.55
N LEU A 153 20.16 -1.73 39.35
CA LEU A 153 18.94 -1.06 38.93
C LEU A 153 19.19 -0.11 37.75
N LEU A 154 20.28 0.63 37.77
CA LEU A 154 20.64 1.54 36.69
C LEU A 154 20.98 0.81 35.40
N ALA A 155 21.73 -0.29 35.50
CA ALA A 155 22.03 -1.16 34.37
C ALA A 155 20.73 -1.72 33.78
N PHE A 156 19.81 -2.19 34.62
CA PHE A 156 18.51 -2.68 34.19
C PHE A 156 17.71 -1.60 33.46
N LEU A 157 17.52 -0.42 34.06
CA LEU A 157 16.77 0.68 33.45
C LEU A 157 17.37 1.11 32.11
N SER A 158 18.69 1.28 32.06
CA SER A 158 19.39 1.73 30.85
C SER A 158 19.31 0.69 29.73
N THR A 159 19.48 -0.61 30.05
CA THR A 159 19.33 -1.69 29.07
C THR A 159 17.88 -1.82 28.59
N PHE A 160 16.91 -1.73 29.50
CA PHE A 160 15.48 -1.83 29.18
C PHE A 160 15.02 -0.68 28.26
N SER A 161 15.43 0.56 28.55
CA SER A 161 15.16 1.71 27.69
C SER A 161 15.85 1.60 26.33
N SER A 162 17.10 1.14 26.29
CA SER A 162 17.85 0.90 25.04
C SER A 162 17.17 -0.15 24.15
N GLU A 163 16.66 -1.23 24.75
CA GLU A 163 15.98 -2.31 24.03
C GLU A 163 14.68 -1.84 23.35
N GLN A 164 13.89 -1.01 24.05
CA GLN A 164 12.69 -0.41 23.46
C GLN A 164 13.02 0.49 22.26
N LEU A 165 14.04 1.35 22.41
CA LEU A 165 14.49 2.23 21.33
C LEU A 165 14.98 1.45 20.10
N LYS A 166 15.74 0.37 20.30
CA LYS A 166 16.26 -0.47 19.20
C LYS A 166 15.13 -1.22 18.48
N GLY A 167 14.18 -1.79 19.22
CA GLY A 167 13.04 -2.51 18.65
C GLY A 167 12.18 -1.63 17.73
N GLU A 168 11.89 -0.41 18.16
CA GLU A 168 11.13 0.56 17.36
C GLU A 168 11.90 1.03 16.11
N MET A 169 13.20 1.30 16.23
CA MET A 169 14.02 1.69 15.07
C MET A 169 14.06 0.59 14.02
N ALA A 170 14.22 -0.67 14.43
CA ALA A 170 14.19 -1.80 13.53
C ALA A 170 12.83 -1.96 12.84
N ALA A 171 11.72 -1.82 13.59
CA ALA A 171 10.37 -1.87 13.03
C ALA A 171 10.13 -0.73 12.02
N ARG A 172 10.60 0.48 12.33
CA ARG A 172 10.50 1.65 11.43
C ARG A 172 11.30 1.42 10.16
N LYS A 173 12.56 1.00 10.28
CA LYS A 173 13.43 0.74 9.13
C LYS A 173 12.82 -0.30 8.19
N LYS A 174 12.28 -1.39 8.76
CA LYS A 174 11.58 -2.42 8.00
C LYS A 174 10.31 -1.90 7.32
N ALA A 175 9.57 -0.98 7.94
CA ALA A 175 8.40 -0.37 7.33
C ALA A 175 8.77 0.57 6.18
N GLU A 176 9.87 1.31 6.32
CA GLU A 176 10.43 2.20 5.30
C GLU A 176 10.93 1.41 4.09
N GLU A 177 11.76 0.38 4.31
CA GLU A 177 12.23 -0.55 3.27
C GLU A 177 11.05 -1.21 2.54
N LYS A 178 10.01 -1.63 3.26
CA LYS A 178 8.80 -2.20 2.64
C LYS A 178 8.06 -1.16 1.78
N SER A 179 7.97 0.09 2.23
CA SER A 179 7.33 1.15 1.47
C SER A 179 8.10 1.47 0.19
N GLU A 180 9.44 1.52 0.28
CA GLU A 180 10.32 1.76 -0.86
C GLU A 180 10.20 0.64 -1.90
N LEU A 181 10.22 -0.62 -1.45
CA LEU A 181 10.01 -1.78 -2.32
C LEU A 181 8.67 -1.73 -3.08
N VAL A 182 7.58 -1.35 -2.39
CA VAL A 182 6.26 -1.24 -3.02
C VAL A 182 6.23 -0.11 -4.06
N LEU A 183 6.87 1.03 -3.77
CA LEU A 183 6.97 2.12 -4.73
C LEU A 183 7.78 1.73 -5.97
N ASP A 184 8.87 1.01 -5.79
CA ASP A 184 9.71 0.52 -6.89
C ASP A 184 8.99 -0.51 -7.76
N GLN A 185 8.29 -1.47 -7.13
CA GLN A 185 7.42 -2.42 -7.83
C GLN A 185 6.33 -1.70 -8.62
N TYR A 186 5.69 -0.68 -8.03
CA TYR A 186 4.67 0.10 -8.73
C TYR A 186 5.24 0.84 -9.94
N LYS A 187 6.39 1.50 -9.80
CA LYS A 187 7.08 2.16 -10.92
C LYS A 187 7.43 1.18 -12.04
N THR A 188 7.99 0.03 -11.67
CA THR A 188 8.34 -1.03 -12.63
C THR A 188 7.10 -1.53 -13.37
N LEU A 189 6.00 -1.82 -12.66
CA LEU A 189 4.74 -2.24 -13.28
C LEU A 189 4.21 -1.20 -14.27
N LEU A 190 4.18 0.08 -13.88
CA LEU A 190 3.75 1.16 -14.78
C LEU A 190 4.63 1.28 -16.03
N GLN A 191 5.94 1.06 -15.91
CA GLN A 191 6.88 1.11 -17.03
C GLN A 191 6.81 -0.13 -17.95
N THR A 192 6.40 -1.28 -17.43
CA THR A 192 6.25 -2.51 -18.23
C THR A 192 4.95 -2.56 -19.06
N ILE A 193 3.96 -1.72 -18.75
CA ILE A 193 2.69 -1.67 -19.48
C ILE A 193 2.89 -0.91 -20.81
N PRO A 194 2.60 -1.53 -21.96
CA PRO A 194 2.77 -0.88 -23.27
C PRO A 194 1.73 0.21 -23.53
N ASP A 195 0.61 0.21 -22.81
CA ASP A 195 -0.45 1.21 -22.90
C ASP A 195 -0.01 2.55 -22.26
N ILE A 196 -0.55 3.68 -22.74
CA ILE A 196 -0.25 5.01 -22.16
C ILE A 196 -1.08 5.19 -20.89
N ILE A 197 -0.41 5.43 -19.77
CA ILE A 197 -1.05 5.68 -18.48
C ILE A 197 -0.95 7.17 -18.20
N TYR A 198 -2.05 7.79 -17.80
CA TYR A 198 -2.09 9.21 -17.49
C TYR A 198 -2.84 9.50 -16.20
N GLU A 199 -2.45 10.59 -15.55
CA GLU A 199 -3.26 11.24 -14.52
C GLU A 199 -3.55 12.68 -14.92
N LEU A 200 -4.76 13.13 -14.65
CA LEU A 200 -5.22 14.50 -14.80
C LEU A 200 -5.50 15.12 -13.44
N ASP A 201 -5.31 16.44 -13.31
CA ASP A 201 -5.86 17.22 -12.21
C ASP A 201 -7.37 17.46 -12.36
N ALA A 202 -7.98 18.15 -11.40
CA ALA A 202 -9.39 18.50 -11.44
C ALA A 202 -9.80 19.42 -12.61
N ARG A 203 -8.83 20.01 -13.33
CA ARG A 203 -9.02 20.88 -14.50
C ARG A 203 -8.76 20.14 -15.82
N GLY A 204 -8.40 18.86 -15.79
CA GLY A 204 -8.10 18.07 -16.99
C GLY A 204 -6.66 18.24 -17.50
N GLN A 205 -5.73 18.74 -16.68
CA GLN A 205 -4.32 18.91 -17.04
C GLN A 205 -3.48 17.70 -16.60
N PHE A 206 -2.55 17.25 -17.44
CA PHE A 206 -1.72 16.09 -17.12
C PHE A 206 -0.81 16.35 -15.90
N THR A 207 -0.95 15.55 -14.85
CA THR A 207 -0.06 15.53 -13.68
C THR A 207 0.93 14.37 -13.72
N PHE A 208 0.61 13.32 -14.49
CA PHE A 208 1.48 12.19 -14.74
C PHE A 208 1.18 11.62 -16.13
N LEU A 209 2.22 11.12 -16.81
CA LEU A 209 2.16 10.42 -18.08
C LEU A 209 3.26 9.36 -18.11
N SER A 210 2.94 8.12 -18.52
CA SER A 210 3.94 7.08 -18.73
C SER A 210 4.77 7.36 -19.99
N ASP A 211 5.98 6.79 -20.03
CA ASP A 211 6.90 6.92 -21.17
C ASP A 211 6.33 6.35 -22.48
N SER A 212 5.33 5.46 -22.39
CA SER A 212 4.57 4.92 -23.53
C SER A 212 3.90 5.99 -24.39
N VAL A 213 3.73 7.23 -23.88
CA VAL A 213 3.27 8.39 -24.68
C VAL A 213 4.19 8.69 -25.87
N GLY A 214 5.41 8.15 -25.87
CA GLY A 214 6.32 8.13 -27.02
C GLY A 214 5.70 7.54 -28.29
N GLN A 215 4.71 6.65 -28.17
CA GLN A 215 3.95 6.12 -29.32
C GLN A 215 3.20 7.22 -30.09
N LEU A 216 2.83 8.31 -29.42
CA LEU A 216 2.22 9.49 -30.05
C LEU A 216 3.26 10.51 -30.57
N GLY A 217 4.56 10.22 -30.40
CA GLY A 217 5.66 11.13 -30.74
C GLY A 217 5.94 12.21 -29.68
N TYR A 218 5.31 12.13 -28.51
CA TYR A 218 5.55 13.06 -27.40
C TYR A 218 6.46 12.46 -26.35
N VAL A 219 7.08 13.32 -25.56
CA VAL A 219 7.78 12.96 -24.31
C VAL A 219 7.00 13.54 -23.13
N PRO A 220 6.91 12.86 -21.97
CA PRO A 220 6.00 13.26 -20.89
C PRO A 220 6.09 14.74 -20.51
N HIS A 221 7.29 15.27 -20.33
CA HIS A 221 7.53 16.67 -19.93
C HIS A 221 6.99 17.73 -20.91
N GLN A 222 6.70 17.37 -22.17
CA GLN A 222 6.07 18.28 -23.14
C GLN A 222 4.56 18.42 -22.95
N LEU A 223 3.93 17.46 -22.27
CA LEU A 223 2.49 17.36 -22.06
C LEU A 223 2.10 17.58 -20.60
N LEU A 224 3.01 17.36 -19.64
CA LEU A 224 2.76 17.69 -18.23
C LEU A 224 2.35 19.16 -18.07
N GLY A 225 1.26 19.39 -17.33
CA GLY A 225 0.62 20.69 -17.14
C GLY A 225 -0.27 21.15 -18.30
N LYS A 226 -0.29 20.45 -19.43
CA LYS A 226 -1.20 20.75 -20.55
C LYS A 226 -2.52 20.01 -20.37
N HIS A 227 -3.58 20.61 -20.90
CA HIS A 227 -4.91 20.00 -20.91
C HIS A 227 -4.96 18.81 -21.88
N PHE A 228 -5.70 17.74 -21.54
CA PHE A 228 -5.79 16.53 -22.37
C PHE A 228 -6.27 16.79 -23.81
N SER A 229 -6.95 17.92 -24.02
CA SER A 229 -7.39 18.34 -25.35
C SER A 229 -6.25 18.59 -26.34
N THR A 230 -5.00 18.67 -25.90
CA THR A 230 -3.86 18.80 -26.81
C THR A 230 -3.57 17.53 -27.59
N ILE A 231 -3.98 16.37 -27.09
CA ILE A 231 -3.74 15.07 -27.74
C ILE A 231 -5.00 14.45 -28.33
N VAL A 232 -6.19 14.91 -27.97
CA VAL A 232 -7.46 14.39 -28.52
C VAL A 232 -7.84 15.18 -29.78
N HIS A 233 -8.32 14.46 -30.80
CA HIS A 233 -8.76 15.08 -32.05
C HIS A 233 -9.90 16.08 -31.82
N PRO A 234 -9.89 17.28 -32.47
CA PRO A 234 -10.86 18.34 -32.21
C PRO A 234 -12.34 17.92 -32.32
N GLU A 235 -12.66 17.08 -33.30
CA GLU A 235 -14.03 16.55 -33.49
C GLU A 235 -14.50 15.62 -32.36
N ASP A 236 -13.58 15.01 -31.61
CA ASP A 236 -13.91 14.09 -30.53
C ASP A 236 -14.01 14.82 -29.17
N LEU A 237 -13.36 15.98 -29.01
CA LEU A 237 -13.29 16.76 -27.75
C LEU A 237 -14.65 17.03 -27.11
N ASP A 238 -15.59 17.49 -27.94
CA ASP A 238 -16.95 17.85 -27.54
C ASP A 238 -17.75 16.69 -26.96
N ASN A 239 -17.34 15.46 -27.27
CA ASN A 239 -18.02 14.24 -26.89
C ASN A 239 -17.34 13.52 -25.71
N VAL A 240 -16.17 13.98 -25.28
CA VAL A 240 -15.39 13.32 -24.22
C VAL A 240 -15.06 14.19 -23.03
N SER A 241 -15.13 15.52 -23.17
CA SER A 241 -14.92 16.44 -22.05
C SER A 241 -16.13 16.48 -21.13
N SER A 242 -15.92 16.23 -19.83
CA SER A 242 -16.96 16.29 -18.80
C SER A 242 -17.62 17.66 -18.76
N ALA A 243 -16.85 18.74 -18.94
CA ALA A 243 -17.36 20.11 -18.93
C ALA A 243 -18.41 20.34 -20.04
N VAL A 244 -18.15 19.82 -21.25
CA VAL A 244 -19.03 19.98 -22.41
C VAL A 244 -20.19 18.99 -22.36
N VAL A 245 -19.88 17.72 -22.14
CA VAL A 245 -20.86 16.63 -22.20
C VAL A 245 -21.88 16.76 -21.07
N LEU A 246 -21.45 17.02 -19.84
CA LEU A 246 -22.40 17.12 -18.71
C LEU A 246 -23.34 18.32 -18.85
N ALA A 247 -22.91 19.40 -19.51
CA ALA A 247 -23.79 20.52 -19.83
C ALA A 247 -24.94 20.10 -20.75
N ARG A 248 -24.68 19.23 -21.74
CA ARG A 248 -25.69 18.67 -22.66
C ARG A 248 -26.66 17.68 -22.00
N TYR A 249 -26.25 17.11 -20.85
CA TYR A 249 -27.05 16.14 -20.09
C TYR A 249 -27.87 16.78 -18.96
N LYS A 250 -27.69 18.07 -18.65
CA LYS A 250 -28.53 18.76 -17.66
C LYS A 250 -30.00 18.70 -18.08
N GLY A 251 -30.83 18.06 -17.26
CA GLY A 251 -32.28 17.93 -17.47
C GLY A 251 -32.72 16.64 -18.18
N LYS A 252 -31.79 15.83 -18.71
CA LYS A 252 -32.07 14.45 -19.15
C LYS A 252 -31.79 13.56 -17.94
N GLY A 253 -32.82 12.88 -17.41
CA GLY A 253 -32.74 12.11 -16.17
C GLY A 253 -31.50 11.20 -16.07
N ALA A 254 -31.11 10.84 -14.84
CA ALA A 254 -29.90 10.08 -14.59
C ALA A 254 -29.86 8.80 -15.46
N PRO A 255 -28.84 8.64 -16.32
CA PRO A 255 -28.70 7.40 -17.08
C PRO A 255 -28.54 6.23 -16.11
N GLY A 256 -29.21 5.10 -16.41
CA GLY A 256 -29.11 3.87 -15.62
C GLY A 256 -27.68 3.35 -15.47
N GLU A 257 -27.49 2.25 -14.73
CA GLU A 257 -26.17 1.63 -14.58
C GLU A 257 -25.54 1.34 -15.96
N GLY A 258 -24.32 1.84 -16.19
CA GLY A 258 -23.61 1.70 -17.46
C GLY A 258 -24.06 2.63 -18.61
N GLY A 259 -25.16 3.38 -18.47
CA GLY A 259 -25.71 4.23 -19.54
C GLY A 259 -25.21 5.68 -19.57
N GLY A 260 -24.30 6.05 -18.66
CA GLY A 260 -23.78 7.42 -18.59
C GLY A 260 -22.85 7.77 -19.75
N PRO A 261 -22.63 9.07 -20.03
CA PRO A 261 -21.66 9.48 -21.03
C PRO A 261 -20.27 8.92 -20.70
N LYS A 262 -19.50 8.60 -21.74
CA LYS A 262 -18.10 8.20 -21.63
C LYS A 262 -17.23 9.45 -21.70
N LEU A 263 -16.33 9.60 -20.74
CA LEU A 263 -15.56 10.82 -20.52
C LEU A 263 -14.07 10.50 -20.42
N PHE A 264 -13.24 11.39 -20.97
CA PHE A 264 -11.79 11.31 -20.83
C PHE A 264 -11.36 11.74 -19.42
N ASP A 265 -11.93 12.84 -18.93
CA ASP A 265 -11.81 13.38 -17.57
C ASP A 265 -12.92 12.84 -16.64
N GLU A 266 -13.01 11.51 -16.53
CA GLU A 266 -14.02 10.83 -15.73
C GLU A 266 -13.88 11.12 -14.23
N ARG A 267 -15.02 11.38 -13.57
CA ARG A 267 -15.08 11.61 -12.11
C ARG A 267 -15.58 10.40 -11.32
N ARG A 268 -16.36 9.54 -11.96
CA ARG A 268 -16.96 8.34 -11.35
C ARG A 268 -15.94 7.22 -11.25
N THR A 269 -16.20 6.27 -10.37
CA THR A 269 -15.34 5.10 -10.13
C THR A 269 -16.15 3.81 -10.21
N GLY A 270 -15.45 2.66 -10.19
CA GLY A 270 -16.08 1.34 -10.18
C GLY A 270 -16.89 1.07 -11.45
N ASN A 271 -18.11 0.55 -11.29
CA ASN A 271 -18.95 0.13 -12.43
C ASN A 271 -19.38 1.30 -13.34
N ARG A 272 -19.33 2.54 -12.84
CA ARG A 272 -19.76 3.74 -13.57
C ARG A 272 -18.59 4.51 -14.17
N MET A 273 -17.36 3.99 -14.09
CA MET A 273 -16.20 4.59 -14.75
C MET A 273 -16.34 4.51 -16.28
N THR A 274 -15.54 5.29 -16.99
CA THR A 274 -15.49 5.20 -18.44
C THR A 274 -14.68 3.98 -18.86
N LYS A 275 -15.31 3.11 -19.67
CA LYS A 275 -14.69 1.94 -20.29
C LYS A 275 -14.93 1.97 -21.79
N ASN A 276 -13.94 1.52 -22.55
CA ASN A 276 -14.03 1.34 -24.00
C ASN A 276 -14.44 2.64 -24.71
N LEU A 277 -13.85 3.77 -24.32
CA LEU A 277 -14.06 5.05 -25.00
C LEU A 277 -13.11 5.13 -26.19
N ASN A 278 -13.66 5.03 -27.40
CA ASN A 278 -12.86 5.15 -28.62
C ASN A 278 -12.70 6.63 -28.97
N VAL A 279 -11.46 7.06 -29.15
CA VAL A 279 -11.09 8.43 -29.54
C VAL A 279 -9.94 8.41 -30.53
N ARG A 280 -9.87 9.45 -31.35
CA ARG A 280 -8.70 9.71 -32.20
C ARG A 280 -7.69 10.54 -31.41
N LEU A 281 -6.44 10.07 -31.35
CA LEU A 281 -5.34 10.79 -30.71
C LEU A 281 -4.36 11.31 -31.73
N LEU A 282 -4.00 12.59 -31.62
CA LEU A 282 -3.11 13.29 -32.54
C LEU A 282 -1.66 12.83 -32.38
N LEU A 283 -1.02 12.56 -33.50
CA LEU A 283 0.42 12.32 -33.56
C LEU A 283 1.17 13.66 -33.62
N LYS A 284 2.26 13.78 -32.86
CA LYS A 284 3.12 14.97 -32.92
C LYS A 284 3.74 15.15 -34.31
N THR A 285 4.23 14.05 -34.88
CA THR A 285 4.85 14.00 -36.19
C THR A 285 4.07 13.00 -37.04
N PRO A 286 3.19 13.48 -37.93
CA PRO A 286 2.40 12.59 -38.77
C PRO A 286 3.30 11.85 -39.78
N PRO A 287 2.98 10.60 -40.15
CA PRO A 287 3.65 9.90 -41.24
C PRO A 287 3.44 10.63 -42.58
N PRO A 288 4.38 10.54 -43.55
CA PRO A 288 4.25 11.22 -44.84
C PRO A 288 2.98 10.86 -45.64
N ASP A 289 2.56 9.59 -45.57
CA ASP A 289 1.40 9.03 -46.29
C ASP A 289 0.30 8.51 -45.33
N GLY A 290 0.28 8.98 -44.09
CA GLY A 290 -0.59 8.45 -43.04
C GLY A 290 -1.55 9.49 -42.42
N PRO A 291 -2.62 9.04 -41.75
CA PRO A 291 -3.44 9.94 -40.96
C PRO A 291 -2.60 10.56 -39.83
N ALA A 292 -2.87 11.81 -39.49
CA ALA A 292 -2.20 12.51 -38.40
C ALA A 292 -2.67 12.09 -36.99
N PHE A 293 -3.31 10.91 -36.88
CA PHE A 293 -3.90 10.40 -35.65
C PHE A 293 -3.89 8.87 -35.61
N ILE A 294 -4.01 8.32 -34.40
CA ILE A 294 -4.27 6.90 -34.13
C ILE A 294 -5.66 6.70 -33.56
N PHE A 295 -6.20 5.49 -33.68
CA PHE A 295 -7.41 5.09 -32.95
C PHE A 295 -7.03 4.52 -31.60
N ALA A 296 -7.53 5.12 -30.53
CA ALA A 296 -7.21 4.69 -29.18
C ALA A 296 -8.46 4.37 -28.36
N GLU A 297 -8.36 3.36 -27.52
CA GLU A 297 -9.36 2.99 -26.53
C GLU A 297 -8.94 3.51 -25.16
N VAL A 298 -9.82 4.29 -24.53
CA VAL A 298 -9.58 4.95 -23.25
C VAL A 298 -10.45 4.33 -22.16
N HIS A 299 -9.81 4.02 -21.04
CA HIS A 299 -10.45 3.69 -19.78
C HIS A 299 -10.08 4.78 -18.79
N SER A 300 -11.07 5.41 -18.15
CA SER A 300 -10.84 6.53 -17.23
C SER A 300 -11.70 6.39 -15.98
N SER A 301 -11.13 6.72 -14.82
CA SER A 301 -11.77 6.68 -13.52
C SER A 301 -11.40 7.92 -12.70
N GLY A 302 -12.31 8.38 -11.86
CA GLY A 302 -12.03 9.46 -10.93
C GLY A 302 -11.00 9.09 -9.86
N LYS A 303 -10.11 10.02 -9.58
CA LYS A 303 -9.12 9.99 -8.50
C LYS A 303 -9.64 10.88 -7.36
N TRP A 304 -9.75 10.30 -6.18
CA TRP A 304 -10.29 10.95 -4.99
C TRP A 304 -9.25 10.94 -3.88
N SER A 305 -9.05 12.10 -3.27
CA SER A 305 -8.24 12.27 -2.07
C SER A 305 -9.15 12.44 -0.86
N VAL A 306 -8.62 12.18 0.35
CA VAL A 306 -9.34 12.42 1.60
C VAL A 306 -8.79 13.70 2.21
N ASP A 307 -9.67 14.63 2.53
CA ASP A 307 -9.29 15.85 3.23
C ASP A 307 -9.00 15.54 4.71
N ALA A 308 -7.77 15.78 5.15
CA ALA A 308 -7.30 15.37 6.48
C ALA A 308 -8.08 16.00 7.66
N PRO A 309 -8.59 17.24 7.58
CA PRO A 309 -9.38 17.86 8.65
C PRO A 309 -10.86 17.44 8.67
N SER A 310 -11.50 17.24 7.51
CA SER A 310 -12.95 16.99 7.41
C SER A 310 -13.30 15.51 7.22
N GLY A 311 -12.37 14.70 6.71
CA GLY A 311 -12.62 13.32 6.32
C GLY A 311 -13.41 13.16 5.02
N ASP A 312 -13.79 14.26 4.37
CA ASP A 312 -14.56 14.24 3.13
C ASP A 312 -13.69 13.85 1.94
N ARG A 313 -14.31 13.16 0.98
CA ARG A 313 -13.67 12.81 -0.29
C ARG A 313 -13.67 14.01 -1.22
N ILE A 314 -12.48 14.51 -1.54
CA ILE A 314 -12.28 15.58 -2.52
C ILE A 314 -11.82 14.97 -3.83
N PHE A 315 -12.53 15.32 -4.91
CA PHE A 315 -12.12 14.97 -6.26
C PHE A 315 -10.78 15.65 -6.59
N SER A 316 -9.73 14.85 -6.75
CA SER A 316 -8.38 15.35 -7.05
C SER A 316 -8.09 15.38 -8.56
N GLY A 317 -8.84 14.63 -9.36
CA GLY A 317 -8.62 14.53 -10.81
C GLY A 317 -9.00 13.16 -11.36
N SER A 318 -8.41 12.75 -12.47
CA SER A 318 -8.75 11.48 -13.16
C SER A 318 -7.50 10.65 -13.41
N ILE A 319 -7.64 9.33 -13.46
CA ILE A 319 -6.59 8.41 -13.92
C ILE A 319 -7.14 7.61 -15.08
N GLY A 320 -6.33 7.39 -16.12
CA GLY A 320 -6.74 6.59 -17.23
C GLY A 320 -5.61 5.85 -17.94
N ILE A 321 -6.05 4.92 -18.78
CA ILE A 321 -5.21 4.09 -19.63
C ILE A 321 -5.71 4.28 -21.06
N ILE A 322 -4.77 4.43 -21.98
CA ILE A 322 -4.99 4.58 -23.41
C ILE A 322 -4.30 3.41 -24.10
N ARG A 323 -5.08 2.61 -24.79
CA ARG A 323 -4.58 1.52 -25.63
C ARG A 323 -4.64 1.92 -27.08
N ASP A 324 -3.55 1.71 -27.81
CA ASP A 324 -3.59 1.81 -29.27
C ASP A 324 -4.42 0.66 -29.83
N MET A 325 -5.43 1.00 -30.62
CA MET A 325 -6.35 0.09 -31.27
C MET A 325 -6.31 0.24 -32.79
N THR A 326 -5.28 0.88 -33.33
CA THR A 326 -5.18 1.17 -34.77
C THR A 326 -5.22 -0.10 -35.59
N GLU A 327 -4.36 -1.08 -35.29
CA GLU A 327 -4.34 -2.39 -35.97
C GLU A 327 -5.69 -3.10 -35.86
N ASN A 328 -6.22 -3.24 -34.64
CA ASN A 328 -7.53 -3.85 -34.40
C ASN A 328 -8.69 -3.15 -35.13
N THR A 329 -8.61 -1.83 -35.30
CA THR A 329 -9.64 -1.05 -35.99
C THR A 329 -9.53 -1.23 -37.50
N LEU A 330 -8.32 -1.22 -38.04
CA LEU A 330 -8.07 -1.48 -39.46
C LEU A 330 -8.49 -2.90 -39.86
N ASP A 331 -8.22 -3.90 -39.02
CA ASP A 331 -8.66 -5.28 -39.24
C ASP A 331 -10.18 -5.39 -39.24
N LYS A 332 -10.85 -4.76 -38.28
CA LYS A 332 -12.33 -4.71 -38.24
C LYS A 332 -12.90 -4.05 -39.49
N LEU A 333 -12.31 -2.95 -39.96
CA LEU A 333 -12.74 -2.27 -41.18
C LEU A 333 -12.49 -3.13 -42.43
N ALA A 334 -11.38 -3.86 -42.49
CA ALA A 334 -11.08 -4.78 -43.58
C ALA A 334 -12.09 -5.95 -43.63
N ILE A 335 -12.45 -6.51 -42.47
CA ILE A 335 -13.49 -7.55 -42.35
C ILE A 335 -14.85 -7.00 -42.78
N LEU A 336 -15.23 -5.80 -42.33
CA LEU A 336 -16.49 -5.17 -42.73
C LEU A 336 -16.56 -4.95 -44.24
N ARG A 337 -15.47 -4.46 -44.85
CA ARG A 337 -15.39 -4.32 -46.32
C ARG A 337 -15.56 -5.67 -47.03
N LYS A 338 -14.91 -6.72 -46.54
CA LYS A 338 -15.06 -8.08 -47.09
C LYS A 338 -16.50 -8.59 -46.97
N ASN A 339 -17.17 -8.34 -45.85
CA ASN A 339 -18.56 -8.76 -45.63
C ASN A 339 -19.53 -8.03 -46.56
N VAL A 340 -19.39 -6.71 -46.72
CA VAL A 340 -20.21 -5.94 -47.67
C VAL A 340 -19.99 -6.40 -49.11
N ALA A 341 -18.74 -6.66 -49.50
CA ALA A 341 -18.44 -7.22 -50.82
C ALA A 341 -19.06 -8.62 -51.00
N LEU A 342 -18.98 -9.48 -49.98
CA LEU A 342 -19.58 -10.81 -50.01
C LEU A 342 -21.10 -10.77 -50.13
N GLU A 343 -21.77 -9.83 -49.46
CA GLU A 343 -23.22 -9.62 -49.58
C GLU A 343 -23.60 -9.20 -51.01
N SER A 344 -22.84 -8.29 -51.64
CA SER A 344 -23.09 -7.91 -53.04
C SER A 344 -22.93 -9.10 -54.01
N ILE A 345 -21.89 -9.93 -53.83
CA ILE A 345 -21.67 -11.13 -54.65
C ILE A 345 -22.81 -12.15 -54.46
N ASN A 346 -23.25 -12.36 -53.22
CA ASN A 346 -24.36 -13.26 -52.92
C ASN A 346 -25.68 -12.77 -53.55
N GLN A 347 -25.95 -11.47 -53.55
CA GLN A 347 -27.11 -10.90 -54.24
C GLN A 347 -27.03 -11.11 -55.75
N GLU A 348 -25.86 -10.88 -56.35
CA GLU A 348 -25.63 -11.07 -57.79
C GLU A 348 -25.80 -12.55 -58.20
N LEU A 349 -25.21 -13.48 -57.45
CA LEU A 349 -25.38 -14.93 -57.64
C LEU A 349 -26.85 -15.35 -57.54
N THR A 350 -27.57 -14.83 -56.55
CA THR A 350 -28.99 -15.14 -56.36
C THR A 350 -29.81 -14.64 -57.54
N SER A 351 -29.57 -13.41 -58.01
CA SER A 351 -30.26 -12.85 -59.18
C SER A 351 -29.94 -13.62 -60.47
N SER A 352 -28.68 -14.06 -60.64
CA SER A 352 -28.25 -14.87 -61.77
C SER A 352 -28.86 -16.28 -61.74
N LEU A 353 -28.98 -16.89 -60.56
CA LEU A 353 -29.66 -18.17 -60.35
C LEU A 353 -31.15 -18.09 -60.67
N GLU A 354 -31.82 -17.01 -60.27
CA GLU A 354 -33.22 -16.76 -60.61
C GLU A 354 -33.38 -16.54 -62.13
N GLY A 355 -32.49 -15.77 -62.75
CA GLY A 355 -32.42 -15.62 -64.20
C GLY A 355 -32.27 -16.95 -64.93
N LEU A 356 -31.32 -17.79 -64.52
CA LEU A 356 -31.09 -19.12 -65.11
C LEU A 356 -32.29 -20.05 -64.96
N LYS A 357 -32.92 -20.08 -63.78
CA LYS A 357 -34.18 -20.83 -63.54
C LYS A 357 -35.30 -20.36 -64.47
N SER A 358 -35.38 -19.06 -64.75
CA SER A 358 -36.38 -18.52 -65.67
C SER A 358 -36.09 -18.82 -67.14
N SER A 359 -34.81 -18.96 -67.53
CA SER A 359 -34.39 -19.20 -68.92
C SER A 359 -34.35 -20.66 -69.38
N SER A 360 -34.49 -21.64 -68.47
CA SER A 360 -34.48 -23.07 -68.83
C SER A 360 -35.75 -23.79 -68.32
N PRO A 361 -36.88 -23.72 -69.06
CA PRO A 361 -38.14 -24.38 -68.67
C PRO A 361 -37.99 -25.90 -68.49
N GLU A 362 -37.03 -26.53 -69.17
CA GLU A 362 -36.75 -27.96 -69.08
C GLU A 362 -36.26 -28.36 -67.67
N LEU A 363 -35.38 -27.58 -67.04
CA LEU A 363 -34.81 -27.91 -65.72
C LEU A 363 -35.86 -27.86 -64.60
N SER A 364 -36.81 -26.91 -64.69
CA SER A 364 -37.91 -26.84 -63.72
C SER A 364 -38.91 -28.00 -63.89
N GLN A 365 -39.14 -28.46 -65.13
CA GLN A 365 -39.94 -29.66 -65.39
C GLN A 365 -39.24 -30.94 -64.93
N THR A 366 -37.94 -31.09 -65.20
CA THR A 366 -37.17 -32.26 -64.77
C THR A 366 -37.06 -32.34 -63.24
N GLN A 367 -36.85 -31.22 -62.54
CA GLN A 367 -36.86 -31.20 -61.07
C GLN A 367 -38.24 -31.49 -60.49
N ALA A 368 -39.33 -31.00 -61.11
CA ALA A 368 -40.69 -31.31 -60.66
C ALA A 368 -41.01 -32.80 -60.86
N GLN A 369 -40.67 -33.37 -62.01
CA GLN A 369 -40.82 -34.80 -62.29
C GLN A 369 -39.98 -35.67 -61.36
N MET A 370 -38.74 -35.28 -61.08
CA MET A 370 -37.85 -36.01 -60.17
C MET A 370 -38.32 -35.94 -58.71
N ARG A 371 -38.89 -34.81 -58.26
CA ARG A 371 -39.53 -34.73 -56.95
C ARG A 371 -40.78 -35.60 -56.87
N GLN A 372 -41.56 -35.70 -57.94
CA GLN A 372 -42.76 -36.52 -57.99
C GLN A 372 -42.41 -38.02 -57.99
N SER A 373 -41.37 -38.44 -58.72
CA SER A 373 -40.89 -39.82 -58.73
C SER A 373 -40.27 -40.24 -57.38
N VAL A 374 -39.51 -39.35 -56.72
CA VAL A 374 -39.01 -39.60 -55.36
C VAL A 374 -40.18 -39.76 -54.38
N LYS A 375 -41.20 -38.88 -54.44
CA LYS A 375 -42.38 -38.97 -53.55
C LYS A 375 -43.18 -40.27 -53.74
N LEU A 376 -43.28 -40.76 -54.97
CA LEU A 376 -43.92 -42.04 -55.29
C LEU A 376 -43.09 -43.23 -54.78
N ALA A 377 -41.76 -43.20 -54.94
CA ALA A 377 -40.85 -44.21 -54.43
C ALA A 377 -40.85 -44.29 -52.89
N THR A 378 -40.89 -43.15 -52.19
CA THR A 378 -40.97 -43.11 -50.73
C THR A 378 -42.31 -43.65 -50.20
N ARG A 379 -43.40 -43.50 -50.96
CA ARG A 379 -44.70 -44.11 -50.63
C ARG A 379 -44.71 -45.62 -50.85
N ALA A 380 -44.13 -46.10 -51.95
CA ALA A 380 -44.05 -47.53 -52.25
C ALA A 380 -43.17 -48.31 -51.25
N LEU A 381 -42.12 -47.68 -50.72
CA LEU A 381 -41.26 -48.25 -49.67
C LEU A 381 -41.93 -48.33 -48.28
N ALA A 382 -43.00 -47.54 -48.04
CA ALA A 382 -43.72 -47.53 -46.77
C ALA A 382 -44.82 -48.60 -46.69
N ASP A 383 -45.31 -49.12 -47.82
CA ASP A 383 -46.39 -50.13 -47.88
C ASP A 383 -45.91 -51.58 -47.82
N THR A 384 -44.59 -51.85 -47.90
CA THR A 384 -44.03 -53.21 -47.96
C THR A 384 -43.47 -53.76 -46.63
N GLY A 385 -43.73 -53.11 -45.50
CA GLY A 385 -43.12 -53.46 -44.21
C GLY A 385 -44.08 -53.61 -43.05
N ASP A 386 -45.05 -54.53 -43.13
CA ASP A 386 -45.80 -55.01 -41.96
C ASP A 386 -46.13 -56.52 -42.10
N GLY A 387 -45.64 -57.35 -41.17
CA GLY A 387 -45.88 -58.80 -41.15
C GLY A 387 -44.84 -59.69 -40.43
N SER A 388 -44.98 -59.81 -39.10
CA SER A 388 -44.65 -60.95 -38.19
C SER A 388 -43.19 -61.44 -37.92
N GLU A 389 -42.69 -61.09 -36.71
CA GLU A 389 -42.04 -61.85 -35.59
C GLU A 389 -41.46 -63.30 -35.73
N PRO A 390 -40.65 -63.86 -34.77
CA PRO A 390 -40.17 -63.34 -33.46
C PRO A 390 -38.66 -63.58 -33.13
N ALA A 391 -38.22 -63.06 -31.96
CA ALA A 391 -36.89 -63.22 -31.33
C ALA A 391 -36.55 -64.67 -30.90
N PRO A 392 -35.27 -65.00 -30.62
CA PRO A 392 -34.86 -65.01 -29.20
C PRO A 392 -33.40 -64.64 -28.85
N SER A 393 -33.26 -64.31 -27.56
CA SER A 393 -32.12 -64.48 -26.63
C SER A 393 -30.82 -63.69 -26.82
N SER A 394 -30.63 -62.77 -25.88
CA SER A 394 -29.38 -62.16 -25.41
C SER A 394 -28.39 -63.20 -24.82
N PRO A 395 -27.11 -62.84 -24.66
CA PRO A 395 -26.69 -62.42 -23.31
C PRO A 395 -25.75 -61.21 -23.25
N GLU A 396 -25.85 -60.56 -22.08
CA GLU A 396 -24.98 -59.59 -21.42
C GLU A 396 -23.51 -59.47 -21.87
N SER A 397 -23.01 -58.22 -21.91
CA SER A 397 -21.92 -57.75 -21.03
C SER A 397 -21.60 -56.26 -21.24
N GLU A 398 -21.80 -55.52 -20.16
CA GLU A 398 -21.08 -54.36 -19.60
C GLU A 398 -20.48 -53.19 -20.43
N PRO A 399 -20.45 -51.98 -19.84
CA PRO A 399 -20.19 -50.71 -20.53
C PRO A 399 -18.71 -50.31 -20.52
N PRO A 400 -18.34 -49.22 -21.24
CA PRO A 400 -17.73 -48.14 -20.48
C PRO A 400 -18.13 -46.71 -20.90
N ASP A 401 -18.23 -45.90 -19.85
CA ASP A 401 -17.75 -44.53 -19.68
C ASP A 401 -17.89 -43.49 -20.79
N LYS A 402 -18.70 -42.48 -20.44
CA LYS A 402 -18.62 -41.13 -20.98
C LYS A 402 -17.47 -40.37 -20.30
N LYS A 403 -16.65 -39.72 -21.12
CA LYS A 403 -15.93 -38.49 -20.74
C LYS A 403 -16.81 -37.27 -20.99
#